data_AF-A0A3G6TES3-F1
#
_entry.id   AF-A0A3G6TES3-F1
#
_cell.length_a   1.000
_cell.length_b   1.000
_cell.length_c   1.000
_cell.angle_alpha   90.00
_cell.angle_beta   90.00
_cell.angle_gamma   90.00
#
_symmetry.space_group_name_H-M   'P 1'
#
loop_
_entity.id
_entity.type
_entity.pdbx_description
1 polymer ?
#
loop_
_entity_poly.entity_id
_entity_poly.type
_entity_poly.pdbx_seq_one_letter_code
_entity_poly.pdbx_strand_id
1 'polypeptide(L)' 'MCSECDYIDSFDNHNIYIEEAEIPIGKVYKAEFFTKYAGGLLGAD' A
#
# COMPACT_ATOMS: atom_id res chain seq x y z
N MET A 1 10.26 2.45 -22.14
CA MET A 1 8.83 2.61 -21.81
C MET A 1 8.68 2.11 -20.38
N CYS A 2 8.66 3.01 -19.40
CA CYS A 2 8.39 2.62 -18.02
C CYS A 2 6.87 2.55 -17.89
N SER A 3 6.34 1.33 -17.88
CA SER A 3 4.94 1.02 -17.60
C SER A 3 4.79 0.92 -16.08
N GLU A 4 3.73 1.52 -15.55
CA GLU A 4 3.38 1.69 -14.14
C GLU A 4 4.23 2.69 -13.33
N CYS A 5 3.61 3.84 -13.07
CA CYS A 5 3.98 4.75 -12.01
C CYS A 5 3.63 4.12 -10.64
N ASP A 6 4.59 3.49 -9.99
CA ASP A 6 4.48 3.19 -8.56
C ASP A 6 4.62 4.51 -7.78
N TYR A 7 3.47 5.12 -7.45
CA TYR A 7 3.40 6.35 -6.66
C TYR A 7 3.64 6.10 -5.16
N ILE A 8 3.77 4.85 -4.73
CA ILE A 8 3.90 4.49 -3.32
C ILE A 8 5.35 4.07 -3.08
N ASP A 9 6.05 4.83 -2.24
CA ASP A 9 7.41 4.49 -1.82
C ASP A 9 7.39 3.29 -0.86
N SER A 10 6.51 3.33 0.14
CA SER A 10 6.36 2.27 1.13
C SER A 10 5.04 2.40 1.90
N PHE A 11 4.65 1.36 2.63
CA PHE A 11 3.47 1.40 3.51
C PHE A 11 3.64 0.49 4.72
N ASP A 12 2.98 0.84 5.81
CA ASP A 12 2.81 0.01 6.99
C ASP A 12 1.32 -0.13 7.35
N ASN A 13 1.03 -0.81 8.46
CA ASN A 13 -0.33 -1.06 8.93
C ASN A 13 -1.13 0.24 9.19
N HIS A 14 -0.47 1.35 9.48
CA HIS A 14 -1.09 2.62 9.83
C HIS A 14 -1.04 3.63 8.69
N ASN A 15 0.07 3.72 7.96
CA ASN A 15 0.31 4.80 7.01
C ASN A 15 0.84 4.32 5.65
N ILE A 16 0.59 5.14 4.63
CA ILE A 16 1.19 5.05 3.30
C ILE A 16 2.17 6.21 3.18
N TYR A 17 3.38 5.92 2.71
CA TYR A 17 4.43 6.89 2.47
C TYR A 17 4.57 7.10 0.96
N ILE A 18 4.38 8.33 0.52
CA ILE A 18 4.48 8.77 -0.88
C ILE A 18 5.35 10.00 -0.91
N GLU A 19 6.56 9.92 -1.46
CA GLU A 19 7.53 11.01 -1.44
C GLU A 19 7.73 11.56 -0.01
N GLU A 20 7.33 12.81 0.26
CA GLU A 20 7.40 13.47 1.57
C GLU A 20 6.05 13.48 2.32
N ALA A 21 5.02 12.84 1.77
CA ALA A 21 3.67 12.79 2.32
C ALA A 21 3.39 11.48 3.08
N GLU A 22 2.73 11.61 4.23
CA GLU A 22 2.24 10.50 5.05
C GLU A 22 0.70 10.50 5.04
N ILE A 23 0.11 9.41 4.55
CA ILE A 23 -1.34 9.26 4.44
C ILE A 23 -1.82 8.17 5.41
N PRO A 24 -2.61 8.52 6.44
CA PRO A 24 -3.14 7.53 7.37
C PRO A 24 -4.22 6.65 6.71
N ILE A 25 -4.08 5.33 6.87
CA ILE A 25 -4.98 4.33 6.31
C ILE A 25 -6.18 4.12 7.25
N GLY A 26 -7.34 4.56 6.80
CA GLY A 26 -8.60 4.29 7.48
C GLY A 26 -8.98 2.81 7.47
N LYS A 27 -9.64 2.34 8.54
CA LYS A 27 -10.10 0.95 8.69
C LYS A 27 -10.96 0.45 7.52
N VAL A 28 -11.73 1.34 6.88
CA VAL A 28 -12.64 0.99 5.79
C VAL A 28 -11.90 0.51 4.54
N TYR A 29 -10.82 1.19 4.15
CA TYR A 29 -10.09 0.88 2.92
C TYR A 29 -8.84 0.04 3.12
N LYS A 30 -8.47 -0.21 4.38
CA LYS A 30 -7.28 -0.97 4.75
C LYS A 30 -7.27 -2.36 4.11
N ALA A 31 -8.34 -3.13 4.27
CA ALA A 31 -8.38 -4.51 3.79
C ALA A 31 -8.19 -4.61 2.26
N GLU A 32 -8.88 -3.75 1.51
CA GLU A 32 -8.76 -3.71 0.05
C GLU A 32 -7.40 -3.19 -0.42
N PHE A 33 -6.87 -2.17 0.27
CA PHE A 33 -5.53 -1.63 -0.02
C PHE A 33 -4.45 -2.70 0.16
N PHE A 34 -4.42 -3.39 1.29
CA PHE A 34 -3.44 -4.46 1.54
C PHE A 34 -3.63 -5.62 0.56
N THR A 35 -4.87 -5.97 0.21
CA THR A 35 -5.13 -7.00 -0.81
C THR A 35 -4.52 -6.62 -2.16
N LYS A 36 -4.67 -5.34 -2.56
CA LYS A 36 -4.22 -4.83 -3.85
C LYS A 36 -2.71 -4.63 -3.93
N TYR A 37 -2.08 -4.09 -2.88
CA TYR A 37 -0.67 -3.67 -2.89
C TYR A 37 0.27 -4.65 -2.18
N ALA A 38 -0.21 -5.47 -1.24
CA ALA A 38 0.59 -6.56 -0.67
C ALA A 38 0.46 -7.87 -1.48
N GLY A 39 -0.13 -7.82 -2.68
CA GLY A 39 -0.10 -8.89 -3.68
C GLY A 39 -0.77 -10.21 -3.25
N GLY A 40 -1.71 -10.18 -2.30
CA GLY A 40 -2.24 -11.40 -1.69
C GLY A 40 -1.21 -12.21 -0.89
N LEU A 41 -0.01 -11.67 -0.64
CA LEU A 41 1.09 -12.30 0.10
C LEU A 41 0.92 -12.17 1.63
N LEU A 42 -0.31 -12.29 2.12
CA LEU A 42 -0.56 -12.69 3.51
C LEU A 42 -1.09 -14.13 3.45
N GLY A 43 -0.26 -15.04 2.93
CA GLY A 43 -0.70 -16.40 2.61
C GLY A 43 0.43 -17.25 2.02
N ALA A 44 1.52 -17.40 2.77
CA ALA A 44 2.45 -18.51 2.60
C ALA A 44 3.02 -18.84 3.99
N ASP A 45 2.17 -19.45 4.81
CA ASP A 45 2.61 -20.41 5.83
C ASP A 45 2.31 -21.81 5.28
#